data_AF-A0AAW7SWS6-F1
#
_entry.id   AF-A0AAW7SWS6-F1
#
_cell.length_a   1.000
_cell.length_b   1.000
_cell.length_c   1.000
_cell.angle_alpha   90.00
_cell.angle_beta   90.00
_cell.angle_gamma   90.00
#
_symmetry.space_group_name_H-M   'P 1'
#
loop_
_entity.id
_entity.type
_entity.pdbx_description
1 polymer ?
#
loop_
_entity_poly.entity_id
_entity_poly.type
_entity_poly.pdbx_seq_one_letter_code
_entity_poly.pdbx_strand_id
1 'polypeptide(L)'
;MPRAKYMPTANDVLAAMRPRVAYAAYALASEFHLSAARIRPLLEAMVAQGTLSIAHVPNSRGYNVCIAGDKRTPDSPVEEYVGVPAAPRTHVVLTGDLTVYAAEIKRRADLCMMVRR
;
A
#
# COMPACT_ATOMS: atom_id res chain seq x y z
N MET A 1 18.62 19.99 29.31
CA MET A 1 19.99 19.63 28.84
C MET A 1 20.01 19.72 27.32
N PRO A 2 20.73 20.68 26.71
CA PRO A 2 20.90 20.67 25.26
C PRO A 2 21.79 19.47 24.90
N ARG A 3 21.22 18.45 24.27
CA ARG A 3 22.03 17.35 23.70
C ARG A 3 23.00 17.97 22.71
N ALA A 4 24.30 17.71 22.88
CA ALA A 4 25.29 18.05 21.86
C ALA A 4 24.79 17.50 20.52
N LYS A 5 24.76 18.35 19.51
CA LYS A 5 24.27 18.00 18.17
C LYS A 5 25.26 17.01 17.56
N TYR A 6 25.06 15.73 17.84
CA TYR A 6 25.85 14.63 17.29
C TYR A 6 25.72 14.65 15.77
N MET A 7 26.88 14.75 15.10
CA MET A 7 26.94 14.62 13.65
C MET A 7 27.30 13.16 13.34
N PRO A 8 26.46 12.42 12.61
CA PRO A 8 26.75 11.03 12.27
C PRO A 8 27.96 10.98 11.34
N THR A 9 28.77 9.93 11.47
CA THR A 9 29.82 9.62 10.50
C THR A 9 29.25 8.82 9.33
N ALA A 10 30.01 8.70 8.24
CA ALA A 10 29.60 7.91 7.07
C ALA A 10 29.24 6.45 7.43
N ASN A 11 29.98 5.85 8.37
CA ASN A 11 29.73 4.49 8.85
C ASN A 11 28.41 4.39 9.63
N ASP A 12 28.07 5.40 10.43
CA ASP A 12 26.80 5.43 11.17
C ASP A 12 25.62 5.51 10.20
N VAL A 13 25.75 6.33 9.14
CA VAL A 13 24.74 6.42 8.08
C VAL A 13 24.56 5.09 7.37
N LEU A 14 25.65 4.40 7.01
CA LEU A 14 25.57 3.08 6.39
C LEU A 14 24.97 2.02 7.32
N ALA A 15 25.28 2.08 8.62
CA ALA A 15 24.71 1.16 9.61
C ALA A 15 23.20 1.33 9.80
N ALA A 16 22.68 2.55 9.62
CA ALA A 16 21.25 2.83 9.65
C ALA A 16 20.52 2.44 8.35
N MET A 17 21.24 2.34 7.23
CA MET A 17 20.67 2.02 5.93
C MET A 17 20.55 0.51 5.73
N ARG A 18 19.43 0.09 5.15
CA ARG A 18 19.26 -1.29 4.67
C ARG A 18 19.68 -1.39 3.19
N PRO A 19 20.32 -2.50 2.79
CA PRO A 19 20.61 -2.76 1.39
C PRO A 19 19.33 -2.77 0.55
N ARG A 20 19.45 -2.37 -0.71
CA ARG A 20 18.34 -2.26 -1.71
C ARG A 20 17.19 -1.31 -1.37
N VAL A 21 17.26 -0.55 -0.28
CA VAL A 21 16.26 0.46 0.08
C VAL A 21 16.75 1.84 -0.30
N ALA A 22 15.88 2.64 -0.93
CA ALA A 22 16.15 4.06 -1.16
C ALA A 22 15.60 4.88 0.01
N TYR A 23 16.42 5.76 0.54
CA TYR A 23 16.07 6.62 1.66
C TYR A 23 16.02 8.07 1.20
N ALA A 24 14.96 8.78 1.60
CA ALA A 24 14.92 10.22 1.48
C ALA A 24 15.86 10.87 2.49
N ALA A 25 16.50 11.99 2.12
CA ALA A 25 17.40 12.71 3.03
C ALA A 25 16.76 13.10 4.37
N TYR A 26 15.46 13.43 4.37
CA TYR A 26 14.74 13.77 5.60
C TYR A 26 14.56 12.56 6.52
N ALA A 27 14.35 11.36 5.96
CA ALA A 27 14.14 10.14 6.73
C ALA A 27 15.45 9.70 7.41
N LEU A 28 16.57 9.81 6.71
CA LEU A 28 17.89 9.62 7.32
C LEU A 28 18.17 10.69 8.38
N ALA A 29 17.81 11.95 8.11
CA ALA A 29 17.99 13.02 9.09
C ALA A 29 17.19 12.77 10.38
N SER A 30 15.97 12.24 10.29
CA SER A 30 15.13 11.95 11.47
C SER A 30 15.73 10.88 12.38
N GLU A 31 16.39 9.86 11.83
CA GLU A 31 17.08 8.81 12.62
C GLU A 31 18.18 9.41 13.51
N PHE A 32 18.87 10.46 13.03
CA PHE A 32 19.92 11.14 13.77
C PHE A 32 19.44 12.39 14.52
N HIS A 33 18.13 12.64 14.56
CA HIS A 33 17.53 13.86 15.13
C HIS A 33 18.12 15.16 14.54
N LEU A 34 18.43 15.15 13.24
CA LEU A 34 18.96 16.28 12.49
C LEU A 34 17.95 16.82 11.49
N SER A 35 18.21 18.02 10.97
CA SER A 35 17.48 18.55 9.83
C SER A 35 18.07 18.02 8.53
N ALA A 36 17.22 17.89 7.50
CA ALA A 36 17.66 17.46 6.17
C ALA A 36 18.77 18.36 5.59
N ALA A 37 18.70 19.66 5.84
CA ALA A 37 19.72 20.61 5.40
C ALA A 37 21.11 20.34 6.01
N ARG A 38 21.17 19.78 7.23
CA ARG A 38 22.43 19.48 7.91
C ARG A 38 23.06 18.17 7.42
N ILE A 39 22.26 17.15 7.12
CA ILE A 39 22.79 15.86 6.68
C ILE A 39 23.15 15.84 5.19
N ARG A 40 22.52 16.72 4.39
CA ARG A 40 22.67 16.74 2.93
C ARG A 40 24.12 16.86 2.43
N PRO A 41 24.98 17.76 2.97
CA PRO A 41 26.38 17.85 2.52
C PRO A 41 27.17 16.55 2.76
N LEU A 42 26.86 15.83 3.84
CA LEU A 42 27.49 14.54 4.14
C LEU A 42 27.03 13.47 3.14
N LEU A 43 25.74 13.43 2.81
CA LEU A 43 25.21 12.51 1.79
C LEU A 43 25.80 12.82 0.41
N GLU A 44 25.93 14.08 0.04
CA GLU A 44 26.57 14.52 -1.22
C GLU A 44 28.04 14.10 -1.26
N ALA A 45 28.77 14.23 -0.16
CA ALA A 45 30.15 13.74 -0.07
C ALA A 45 30.25 12.22 -0.21
N MET A 46 29.35 11.45 0.40
CA MET A 46 29.30 9.99 0.26
C MET A 46 28.92 9.54 -1.15
N VAL A 47 28.08 10.31 -1.85
CA VAL A 47 27.77 10.09 -3.27
C VAL A 47 29.00 10.38 -4.14
N ALA A 48 29.72 11.47 -3.88
CA ALA A 48 30.94 11.81 -4.60
C ALA A 48 32.05 10.75 -4.39
N GLN A 49 32.10 10.13 -3.21
CA GLN A 49 33.00 9.02 -2.89
C GLN A 49 32.56 7.67 -3.50
N GLY A 50 31.39 7.60 -4.12
CA GLY A 50 30.85 6.38 -4.72
C GLY A 50 30.34 5.35 -3.70
N THR A 51 30.19 5.73 -2.44
CA THR A 51 29.63 4.85 -1.39
C THR A 51 28.11 4.79 -1.46
N LEU A 52 27.49 5.92 -1.83
CA LEU A 52 26.05 6.04 -2.09
C LEU A 52 25.81 6.38 -3.56
N SER A 53 24.63 6.04 -4.06
CA SER A 53 24.13 6.45 -5.36
C SER A 53 22.84 7.23 -5.22
N ILE A 54 22.58 8.15 -6.14
CA ILE A 54 21.33 8.90 -6.20
C ILE A 54 20.24 7.96 -6.71
N ALA A 55 19.19 7.78 -5.91
CA ALA A 55 18.06 6.94 -6.25
C ALA A 55 16.90 7.78 -6.80
N HIS A 56 16.46 7.48 -8.01
CA HIS A 56 15.21 8.05 -8.52
C HIS A 56 14.03 7.21 -8.00
N VAL A 57 13.16 7.81 -7.19
CA VAL A 57 11.92 7.17 -6.68
C VAL A 57 10.75 7.77 -7.46
N PRO A 58 9.88 6.96 -8.11
CA PRO A 58 8.68 7.48 -8.73
C PRO A 58 7.82 8.24 -7.70
N ASN A 59 7.24 9.36 -8.10
CA ASN A 59 6.43 10.26 -7.26
C ASN A 59 7.15 10.95 -6.08
N SER A 60 8.48 10.80 -5.93
CA SER A 60 9.26 11.60 -4.98
C SER A 60 10.02 12.72 -5.69
N ARG A 61 9.79 13.97 -5.28
CA ARG A 61 10.59 15.14 -5.70
C ARG A 61 11.81 15.38 -4.81
N GLY A 62 12.02 14.52 -3.80
CA GLY A 62 13.07 14.68 -2.80
C GLY A 62 14.44 14.16 -3.26
N TYR A 63 15.49 14.60 -2.56
CA TYR A 63 16.83 14.01 -2.68
C TYR A 63 16.82 12.65 -1.99
N ASN A 64 16.89 11.57 -2.78
CA ASN A 64 16.90 10.20 -2.28
C ASN A 64 18.22 9.51 -2.63
N VAL A 65 18.74 8.71 -1.71
CA VAL A 65 20.00 7.99 -1.84
C VAL A 65 19.81 6.51 -1.52
N CYS A 66 20.61 5.66 -2.15
CA CYS A 66 20.71 4.24 -1.83
C CYS A 66 22.18 3.83 -1.76
N ILE A 67 22.45 2.67 -1.17
CA ILE A 67 23.81 2.10 -1.14
C ILE A 67 24.26 1.81 -2.58
N ALA A 68 25.50 2.18 -2.92
CA ALA A 68 26.02 1.96 -4.27
C ALA A 68 26.14 0.46 -4.60
N GLY A 69 25.88 0.09 -5.87
CA GLY A 69 25.94 -1.29 -6.34
C GLY A 69 24.68 -2.12 -6.11
N ASP A 70 23.79 -1.70 -5.20
CA ASP A 70 22.47 -2.31 -5.05
C ASP A 70 21.52 -1.74 -6.11
N LYS A 71 21.32 -2.51 -7.19
CA LYS A 71 20.23 -2.24 -8.12
C LYS A 71 18.92 -2.39 -7.36
N ARG A 72 18.23 -1.26 -7.20
CA ARG A 72 16.87 -1.21 -6.67
C ARG A 72 16.04 -2.22 -7.43
N THR A 73 15.50 -3.21 -6.74
CA THR A 73 14.41 -4.01 -7.31
C THR A 73 13.32 -2.99 -7.59
N PRO A 74 12.92 -2.73 -8.85
CA PRO A 74 11.77 -1.89 -9.07
C PRO A 74 10.65 -2.51 -8.25
N ASP A 75 10.02 -1.72 -7.38
CA ASP A 75 8.79 -2.13 -6.73
C ASP A 75 7.93 -2.74 -7.84
N SER A 76 7.60 -4.02 -7.69
CA SER A 76 6.76 -4.75 -8.66
C SER A 76 5.64 -3.80 -9.06
N PRO A 77 5.35 -3.61 -10.36
CA PRO A 77 4.28 -2.72 -10.76
C PRO A 77 3.08 -3.09 -9.91
N VAL A 78 2.59 -2.13 -9.11
CA VAL A 78 1.34 -2.29 -8.39
C VAL A 78 0.36 -2.63 -9.50
N GLU A 79 -0.05 -3.89 -9.58
CA GLU A 79 -1.05 -4.33 -10.53
C GLU A 79 -2.29 -3.53 -10.14
N GLU A 80 -2.50 -2.40 -10.84
CA GLU A 80 -3.74 -1.67 -10.75
C GLU A 80 -4.82 -2.68 -11.09
N TYR A 81 -5.63 -3.02 -10.10
CA TYR A 81 -6.74 -3.92 -10.27
C TYR A 81 -7.71 -3.26 -11.27
N VAL A 82 -7.58 -3.61 -12.55
CA VAL A 82 -8.55 -3.27 -13.57
C VAL A 82 -9.73 -4.19 -13.33
N GLY A 83 -10.65 -3.75 -12.48
CA GLY A 83 -11.85 -4.51 -12.15
C GLY A 83 -12.54 -4.98 -13.42
N VAL A 84 -12.70 -6.30 -13.55
CA VAL A 84 -13.43 -6.88 -14.68
C VAL A 84 -14.85 -6.33 -14.62
N PRO A 85 -15.34 -5.60 -15.65
CA PRO A 85 -16.69 -5.08 -15.64
C PRO A 85 -17.67 -6.25 -15.50
N ALA A 86 -18.64 -6.12 -14.59
CA ALA A 86 -19.61 -7.16 -14.31
C ALA A 86 -20.37 -7.54 -15.60
N ALA A 87 -20.27 -8.81 -16.00
CA ALA A 87 -21.00 -9.31 -17.15
C ALA A 87 -22.52 -9.19 -16.92
N PRO A 88 -23.33 -8.96 -17.98
CA PRO A 88 -24.77 -8.87 -17.85
C PRO A 88 -25.36 -10.15 -17.26
N ARG A 89 -26.33 -9.99 -16.35
CA ARG A 89 -27.00 -11.09 -15.65
C ARG A 89 -27.70 -12.03 -16.65
N THR A 90 -27.11 -13.19 -16.91
CA THR A 90 -27.75 -14.30 -17.63
C THR A 90 -28.39 -15.25 -16.62
N HIS A 91 -29.55 -14.91 -16.05
CA HIS A 91 -30.37 -15.91 -15.37
C HIS A 91 -31.58 -16.24 -16.22
N VAL A 92 -31.90 -17.53 -16.28
CA VAL A 92 -33.13 -18.02 -16.89
C VAL A 92 -34.27 -17.61 -15.97
N VAL A 93 -35.15 -16.72 -16.44
CA VAL A 93 -36.39 -16.40 -15.74
C VAL A 93 -37.29 -17.62 -15.85
N LEU A 94 -37.40 -18.39 -14.76
CA LEU A 94 -38.35 -19.49 -14.66
C LEU A 94 -39.77 -18.90 -14.53
N THR A 95 -40.41 -18.60 -15.66
CA THR A 95 -41.84 -18.28 -15.70
C THR A 95 -42.65 -19.57 -15.53
N GLY A 96 -42.75 -20.05 -14.30
CA GLY A 96 -43.65 -21.15 -13.91
C GLY A 96 -44.79 -20.61 -13.06
N ASP A 97 -46.01 -20.99 -13.39
CA ASP A 97 -47.19 -20.55 -12.64
C ASP A 97 -47.28 -21.33 -11.32
N LEU A 98 -47.15 -20.66 -10.18
CA LEU A 98 -47.11 -21.24 -8.82
C LEU A 98 -48.52 -21.64 -8.34
N THR A 99 -49.35 -22.17 -9.23
CA THR A 99 -50.75 -22.55 -8.98
C THR A 99 -50.89 -23.58 -7.86
N VAL A 100 -49.91 -24.47 -7.71
CA VAL A 100 -49.86 -25.48 -6.65
C VAL A 100 -49.76 -24.84 -5.26
N TYR A 101 -48.92 -23.82 -5.09
CA TYR A 101 -48.80 -23.10 -3.82
C TYR A 101 -50.05 -22.29 -3.51
N ALA A 102 -50.67 -21.66 -4.51
CA ALA A 102 -51.92 -20.92 -4.32
C ALA A 102 -53.05 -21.83 -3.81
N ALA A 103 -53.17 -23.05 -4.36
CA ALA A 103 -54.15 -24.04 -3.91
C ALA A 103 -53.89 -24.49 -2.46
N GLU A 104 -52.62 -24.72 -2.10
CA GLU A 104 -52.25 -25.12 -0.74
C GLU A 104 -52.51 -24.02 0.30
N ILE A 105 -52.20 -22.75 -0.04
CA ILE A 105 -52.48 -21.59 0.82
C ILE A 105 -53.97 -21.44 1.06
N LYS A 106 -54.81 -21.57 0.02
CA LYS A 106 -56.26 -21.49 0.14
C LYS A 106 -56.80 -22.59 1.07
N ARG A 107 -56.34 -23.83 0.90
CA ARG A 107 -56.72 -24.96 1.76
C ARG A 107 -56.40 -24.71 3.24
N ARG A 108 -55.23 -24.12 3.54
CA ARG A 108 -54.84 -23.77 4.91
C ARG A 108 -55.74 -22.68 5.49
N ALA A 109 -56.06 -21.65 4.71
CA ALA A 109 -56.98 -20.60 5.13
C ALA A 109 -58.38 -21.14 5.44
N ASP A 110 -58.92 -22.02 4.59
CA ASP A 110 -60.21 -22.65 4.79
C ASP A 110 -60.24 -23.49 6.09
N LEU A 111 -59.17 -24.25 6.38
CA LEU A 111 -59.04 -25.01 7.63
C LEU A 111 -58.99 -24.10 8.87
N CYS A 112 -58.24 -23.00 8.82
CA CYS A 112 -58.20 -22.04 9.93
C CYS A 112 -59.57 -21.42 10.20
N MET A 113 -60.36 -21.15 9.15
CA MET A 113 -61.70 -20.59 9.28
C MET A 113 -62.73 -21.61 9.79
N MET A 114 -62.54 -22.91 9.50
CA MET A 114 -63.39 -23.99 10.06
C MET A 114 -63.23 -24.13 11.58
N VAL A 115 -62.00 -23.98 12.12
CA VAL A 115 -61.73 -24.08 13.57
C VAL A 115 -62.24 -22.85 14.34
N ARG A 116 -62.55 -21.75 13.66
CA ARG A 116 -63.03 -20.50 14.27
C ARG A 116 -64.57 -20.46 14.44
N ARG A 117 -65.27 -21.55 14.13
CA ARG A 117 -66.71 -21.74 14.38
C ARG A 117 -66.91 -22.68 15.55
#